data_AF-A0AAV0K740-F1
#
_entry.id   AF-A0AAV0K740-F1
#
_cell.length_a   1.000
_cell.length_b   1.000
_cell.length_c   1.000
_cell.angle_alpha   90.00
_cell.angle_beta   90.00
_cell.angle_gamma   90.00
#
_symmetry.space_group_name_H-M   'P 1'
#
loop_
_entity.id
_entity.type
_entity.pdbx_description
1 polymer ?
#
loop_
_entity_poly.entity_id
_entity_poly.type
_entity_poly.pdbx_seq_one_letter_code
_entity_poly.pdbx_strand_id
1 'polypeptide(L)'
;MEVKIADFGVGKIMCRTLDACNSYVGTCAYMSPERFDPDSYGGNYDGYAADVWSLGLTLLELFMGHFPFLPPGQRPNWSSLMCAICFGDPPPLPEGSSEEFRSFIECCLQKDSSRRWTAAQLLSHPFVLKAVV
;
A
#
# COMPACT_ATOMS: atom_id res chain seq x y z
N MET A 1 2.00 -17.10 18.62
CA MET A 1 3.01 -16.16 18.06
C MET A 1 2.33 -14.83 17.93
N GLU A 2 2.94 -13.74 18.39
CA GLU A 2 2.37 -12.40 18.30
C GLU A 2 3.11 -11.62 17.21
N VAL A 3 2.39 -11.03 16.27
CA VAL A 3 2.96 -10.20 15.20
C VAL A 3 3.24 -8.81 15.76
N LYS A 4 4.45 -8.28 15.52
CA LYS A 4 4.86 -6.94 15.95
C LYS A 4 5.44 -6.18 14.77
N ILE A 5 5.06 -4.91 14.64
CA ILE A 5 5.73 -3.98 13.73
C ILE A 5 7.10 -3.66 14.33
N ALA A 6 8.15 -3.72 13.50
CA ALA A 6 9.51 -3.40 13.87
C ALA A 6 10.13 -2.47 12.82
N ASP A 7 11.27 -1.88 13.16
CA ASP A 7 12.03 -0.95 12.32
C ASP A 7 11.27 0.34 11.95
N PHE A 8 11.32 1.31 12.86
CA PHE A 8 10.78 2.65 12.65
C PHE A 8 11.81 3.61 12.02
N GLY A 9 12.89 3.11 11.40
CA GLY A 9 13.99 3.93 10.86
C GLY A 9 13.56 4.91 9.75
N VAL A 10 12.40 4.68 9.13
CA VAL A 10 11.77 5.56 8.13
C VAL A 10 10.47 6.22 8.64
N GLY A 11 10.05 5.87 9.86
CA GLY A 11 8.88 6.43 10.51
C GLY A 11 9.11 7.90 10.86
N LYS A 12 8.13 8.75 10.56
CA LYS A 12 8.19 10.18 10.88
C LYS A 12 6.96 10.57 11.68
N ILE A 13 7.16 11.40 12.71
CA ILE A 13 6.08 12.20 13.26
C ILE A 13 5.79 13.27 12.19
N MET A 14 4.58 13.26 11.62
CA MET A 14 4.21 14.15 10.51
C MET A 14 4.31 15.62 10.92
N CYS A 15 5.47 16.24 10.67
CA CYS A 15 5.63 17.65 10.40
C CYS A 15 5.69 17.77 8.88
N ARG A 16 4.93 18.71 8.29
CA ARG A 16 4.65 18.86 6.85
C ARG A 16 5.92 19.00 5.96
N THR A 17 6.64 17.91 5.72
CA THR A 17 7.80 17.92 4.82
C THR A 17 7.77 16.67 3.93
N LEU A 18 7.52 16.91 2.64
CA LEU A 18 7.76 15.97 1.55
C LEU A 18 9.28 15.85 1.34
N ASP A 19 9.97 15.13 2.22
CA ASP A 19 11.38 14.84 1.96
C ASP A 19 11.49 13.77 0.88
N ALA A 20 12.37 14.02 -0.10
CA ALA A 20 12.75 13.02 -1.10
C ALA A 20 13.26 11.76 -0.37
N CYS A 21 12.58 10.63 -0.55
CA CYS A 21 13.04 9.36 -0.01
C CYS A 21 14.26 8.91 -0.79
N ASN A 22 15.45 9.06 -0.21
CA ASN A 22 16.71 8.55 -0.76
C ASN A 22 16.86 7.02 -0.55
N SER A 23 15.74 6.29 -0.45
CA SER A 23 15.68 4.91 0.01
C SER A 23 15.91 3.91 -1.13
N TYR A 24 16.53 2.77 -0.76
CA TYR A 24 16.82 1.63 -1.63
C TYR A 24 15.57 1.22 -2.43
N VAL A 25 15.77 0.88 -3.71
CA VAL A 25 14.70 0.57 -4.69
C VAL A 25 13.69 -0.48 -4.20
N GLY A 26 14.10 -1.37 -3.29
CA GLY A 26 13.22 -2.36 -2.64
C GLY A 26 12.13 -1.74 -1.74
N THR A 27 12.44 -0.69 -0.98
CA THR A 27 11.46 0.01 -0.14
C THR A 27 10.45 0.81 -0.99
N CYS A 28 10.88 1.27 -2.17
CA CYS A 28 10.02 2.04 -3.08
C CYS A 28 8.88 1.19 -3.68
N ALA A 29 8.95 -0.14 -3.65
CA ALA A 29 7.88 -0.99 -4.17
C ALA A 29 6.55 -0.79 -3.42
N TYR A 30 6.60 -0.43 -2.14
CA TYR A 30 5.40 -0.24 -1.31
C TYR A 30 4.93 1.23 -1.26
N MET A 31 5.56 2.10 -2.06
CA MET A 31 5.30 3.52 -2.09
C MET A 31 3.95 3.81 -2.78
N SER A 32 3.19 4.76 -2.24
CA SER A 32 1.88 5.14 -2.78
C SER A 32 2.00 6.04 -4.02
N PRO A 33 0.95 6.12 -4.88
CA PRO A 33 0.98 6.95 -6.09
C PRO A 33 1.36 8.42 -5.84
N GLU A 34 0.84 9.03 -4.78
CA GLU A 34 1.13 10.42 -4.41
C GLU A 34 2.58 10.68 -3.96
N ARG A 35 3.35 9.61 -3.73
CA ARG A 35 4.78 9.72 -3.45
C ARG A 35 5.63 9.66 -4.73
N PHE A 36 5.10 9.09 -5.81
CA PHE A 36 5.72 9.10 -7.14
C PHE A 36 5.36 10.37 -7.92
N ASP A 37 4.09 10.78 -7.84
CA ASP A 37 3.55 11.96 -8.52
C ASP A 37 2.61 12.72 -7.55
N PRO A 38 3.17 13.59 -6.70
CA PRO A 38 2.40 14.38 -5.74
C PRO A 38 1.41 15.33 -6.42
N ASP A 39 1.76 15.88 -7.57
CA ASP A 39 0.93 16.88 -8.26
C ASP A 39 -0.37 16.25 -8.79
N SER A 40 -0.31 15.01 -9.28
CA SER A 40 -1.47 14.30 -9.82
C SER A 40 -2.31 13.56 -8.77
N TYR A 41 -1.69 13.07 -7.68
CA TYR A 41 -2.36 12.15 -6.73
C TYR A 41 -2.42 12.63 -5.28
N GLY A 42 -1.87 13.81 -4.96
CA GLY A 42 -1.92 14.33 -3.59
C GLY A 42 -1.29 15.70 -3.43
N GLY A 43 -2.05 16.76 -3.70
CA GLY A 43 -1.60 18.14 -3.43
C GLY A 43 -1.32 18.43 -1.94
N ASN A 44 -1.85 17.60 -1.03
CA ASN A 44 -1.47 17.56 0.39
C ASN A 44 -1.19 16.10 0.79
N TYR A 45 0.07 15.80 1.08
CA TYR A 45 0.50 14.47 1.48
C TYR A 45 -0.07 14.05 2.85
N ASP A 46 -0.79 12.93 2.86
CA ASP A 46 -1.23 12.23 4.06
C ASP A 46 -0.42 10.95 4.26
N GLY A 47 0.48 10.97 5.26
CA GLY A 47 1.32 9.82 5.59
C GLY A 47 0.52 8.62 6.08
N TYR A 48 -0.60 8.84 6.79
CA TYR A 48 -1.45 7.74 7.25
C TYR A 48 -2.14 7.03 6.08
N ALA A 49 -2.59 7.79 5.07
CA ALA A 49 -3.16 7.21 3.85
C ALA A 49 -2.10 6.46 3.02
N ALA A 50 -0.84 6.91 3.05
CA ALA A 50 0.28 6.21 2.42
C ALA A 50 0.60 4.89 3.14
N ASP A 51 0.53 4.86 4.48
CA ASP A 51 0.70 3.62 5.26
C ASP A 51 -0.42 2.60 5.01
N VAL A 52 -1.65 3.07 4.78
CA VAL A 52 -2.77 2.18 4.38
C VAL A 52 -2.51 1.55 3.01
N TRP A 53 -1.95 2.31 2.06
CA TRP A 53 -1.59 1.77 0.76
C TRP A 53 -0.52 0.67 0.88
N SER A 54 0.55 0.94 1.64
CA SER A 54 1.63 -0.04 1.83
C SER A 54 1.13 -1.30 2.54
N LEU A 55 0.23 -1.17 3.53
CA LEU A 55 -0.46 -2.29 4.15
C LEU A 55 -1.21 -3.15 3.13
N GLY A 56 -2.02 -2.53 2.26
CA GLY A 56 -2.77 -3.23 1.22
C GLY A 56 -1.86 -4.03 0.28
N LEU A 57 -0.74 -3.43 -0.13
CA LEU A 57 0.26 -4.10 -0.96
C LEU A 57 0.91 -5.29 -0.23
N THR A 58 1.30 -5.11 1.04
CA THR A 58 1.89 -6.19 1.84
C THR A 58 0.94 -7.36 2.01
N LEU A 59 -0.34 -7.10 2.31
CA LEU A 59 -1.33 -8.16 2.46
C LEU A 59 -1.56 -8.92 1.15
N LEU A 60 -1.61 -8.19 0.03
CA LEU A 60 -1.78 -8.81 -1.28
C LEU A 60 -0.55 -9.64 -1.68
N GLU A 61 0.65 -9.15 -1.42
CA GLU A 61 1.90 -9.89 -1.62
C GLU A 61 1.98 -11.15 -0.75
N LEU A 62 1.58 -11.06 0.52
CA LEU A 62 1.52 -12.22 1.41
C LEU A 62 0.55 -13.29 0.89
N PHE A 63 -0.57 -12.87 0.29
CA PHE A 63 -1.52 -13.80 -0.32
C PHE A 63 -0.95 -14.44 -1.60
N MET A 64 -0.34 -13.63 -2.48
CA MET A 64 0.14 -14.07 -3.79
C MET A 64 1.50 -14.80 -3.74
N GLY A 65 2.29 -14.57 -2.69
CA GLY A 65 3.68 -15.03 -2.58
C GLY A 65 4.69 -14.23 -3.41
N HIS A 66 4.24 -13.16 -4.09
CA HIS A 66 5.09 -12.24 -4.85
C HIS A 66 4.45 -10.85 -4.93
N PHE A 67 5.25 -9.83 -5.23
CA PHE A 67 4.79 -8.45 -5.37
C PHE A 67 3.71 -8.32 -6.47
N PRO A 68 2.60 -7.61 -6.22
CA PRO A 68 1.40 -7.70 -7.07
C PRO A 68 1.45 -6.85 -8.36
N PHE A 69 2.28 -5.80 -8.39
CA PHE A 69 2.35 -4.87 -9.53
C PHE A 69 3.44 -5.21 -10.54
N LEU A 70 4.29 -6.21 -10.26
CA LEU A 70 5.35 -6.65 -11.16
C LEU A 70 5.26 -8.16 -11.40
N PRO A 71 5.62 -8.65 -12.60
CA PRO A 71 5.75 -10.06 -12.88
C PRO A 71 6.64 -10.79 -11.87
N PRO A 72 6.34 -12.06 -11.51
CA PRO A 72 7.18 -12.85 -10.64
C PRO A 72 8.63 -12.91 -11.13
N GLY A 73 9.58 -12.63 -10.24
CA GLY A 73 11.02 -12.62 -10.54
C GLY A 73 11.53 -11.34 -11.21
N GLN A 74 10.66 -10.40 -11.61
CA GLN A 74 11.10 -9.09 -12.09
C GLN A 74 11.58 -8.24 -10.92
N ARG A 75 12.79 -7.70 -11.04
CA ARG A 75 13.32 -6.76 -10.04
C ARG A 75 12.65 -5.40 -10.18
N PRO A 76 12.17 -4.80 -9.07
CA PRO A 76 11.61 -3.46 -9.12
C PRO A 76 12.69 -2.45 -9.53
N ASN A 77 12.30 -1.51 -10.38
CA ASN A 77 13.05 -0.29 -10.65
C ASN A 77 12.07 0.90 -10.63
N TRP A 78 12.61 2.11 -10.48
CA TRP A 78 11.81 3.31 -10.28
C TRP A 78 10.77 3.53 -11.38
N SER A 79 11.17 3.46 -12.66
CA SER A 79 10.27 3.72 -13.78
C SER A 79 9.20 2.64 -13.94
N SER A 80 9.54 1.36 -13.73
CA SER A 80 8.55 0.28 -13.78
C SER A 80 7.53 0.41 -12.65
N LEU A 81 7.97 0.76 -11.44
CA LEU A 81 7.08 0.95 -10.29
C LEU A 81 6.17 2.16 -10.47
N MET A 82 6.74 3.31 -10.84
CA MET A 82 5.98 4.52 -11.14
C MET A 82 4.90 4.25 -12.20
N CYS A 83 5.28 3.58 -13.30
CA CYS A 83 4.34 3.25 -14.37
C CYS A 83 3.20 2.35 -13.87
N ALA A 84 3.53 1.24 -13.21
CA ALA A 84 2.56 0.28 -12.73
C ALA A 84 1.62 0.86 -11.65
N ILE A 85 2.17 1.61 -10.69
CA ILE A 85 1.43 2.13 -9.53
C ILE A 85 0.56 3.34 -9.91
N CYS A 86 1.10 4.28 -10.70
CA CYS A 86 0.37 5.52 -11.03
C CYS A 86 -0.59 5.31 -12.22
N PHE A 87 -0.13 4.61 -13.26
CA PHE A 87 -0.84 4.54 -14.54
C PHE A 87 -1.41 3.16 -14.87
N GLY A 88 -0.88 2.09 -14.26
CA GLY A 88 -1.37 0.73 -14.45
C GLY A 88 -2.73 0.47 -13.82
N ASP A 89 -3.35 -0.63 -14.22
CA ASP A 89 -4.58 -1.12 -13.60
C ASP A 89 -4.29 -1.66 -12.19
N PRO A 90 -5.30 -1.70 -11.30
CA PRO A 90 -5.18 -2.37 -10.02
C PRO A 90 -4.74 -3.83 -10.22
N PRO A 91 -3.89 -4.38 -9.33
CA PRO A 91 -3.44 -5.75 -9.46
C PRO A 91 -4.64 -6.69 -9.36
N PRO A 92 -4.69 -7.75 -10.19
CA PRO A 92 -5.80 -8.68 -10.18
C PRO A 92 -5.86 -9.39 -8.82
N LEU A 93 -7.05 -9.40 -8.23
CA LEU A 93 -7.28 -10.11 -6.97
C LEU A 93 -7.23 -11.62 -7.23
N PRO A 94 -6.43 -12.40 -6.49
CA PRO A 94 -6.21 -13.81 -6.79
C PRO A 94 -7.49 -14.65 -6.73
N GLU A 95 -7.55 -15.69 -7.58
CA GLU A 95 -8.55 -16.75 -7.46
C GLU A 95 -8.46 -17.41 -6.08
N GLY A 96 -9.60 -17.66 -5.45
CA GLY A 96 -9.67 -18.25 -4.11
C GLY A 96 -9.59 -17.27 -2.93
N SER A 97 -9.37 -15.97 -3.16
CA SER A 97 -9.56 -14.98 -2.08
C SER A 97 -11.04 -14.90 -1.65
N SER A 98 -11.30 -14.54 -0.39
CA SER A 98 -12.68 -14.30 0.08
C SER A 98 -13.19 -12.94 -0.38
N GLU A 99 -14.52 -12.77 -0.48
CA GLU A 99 -15.12 -11.46 -0.80
C GLU A 99 -14.72 -10.38 0.21
N GLU A 100 -14.60 -10.75 1.50
CA GLU A 100 -14.17 -9.80 2.52
C GLU A 100 -12.71 -9.37 2.36
N PHE A 101 -11.81 -10.28 1.94
CA PHE A 101 -10.43 -9.91 1.66
C PHE A 101 -10.37 -8.96 0.46
N ARG A 102 -11.09 -9.30 -0.62
CA ARG A 102 -11.18 -8.45 -1.82
C ARG A 102 -11.64 -7.03 -1.46
N SER A 103 -12.75 -6.93 -0.74
CA SER A 103 -13.30 -5.65 -0.30
C SER A 103 -12.33 -4.88 0.61
N PHE A 104 -11.60 -5.57 1.51
CA PHE A 104 -10.60 -4.93 2.36
C PHE A 104 -9.44 -4.33 1.53
N ILE A 105 -8.92 -5.09 0.55
CA ILE A 105 -7.85 -4.62 -0.34
C ILE A 105 -8.32 -3.44 -1.18
N GLU A 106 -9.56 -3.45 -1.67
CA GLU A 106 -10.15 -2.31 -2.39
C GLU A 106 -10.23 -1.04 -1.53
N CYS A 107 -10.52 -1.15 -0.23
CA CYS A 107 -10.50 -0.02 0.69
C CYS A 107 -9.07 0.54 0.90
N CYS A 108 -8.04 -0.29 0.73
CA CYS A 108 -6.64 0.11 0.91
C CYS A 108 -6.01 0.69 -0.38
N LEU A 109 -6.23 0.03 -1.52
CA LEU A 109 -5.53 0.28 -2.79
C LEU A 109 -6.27 1.24 -3.72
N GLN A 110 -6.68 2.40 -3.19
CA GLN A 110 -7.21 3.50 -4.00
C GLN A 110 -6.07 4.43 -4.46
N LYS A 111 -6.05 4.81 -5.74
CA LYS A 111 -5.03 5.74 -6.25
C LYS A 111 -5.16 7.12 -5.60
N ASP A 112 -6.38 7.61 -5.49
CA ASP A 112 -6.70 8.81 -4.72
C ASP A 112 -6.61 8.49 -3.22
N SER A 113 -5.65 9.13 -2.55
CA SER A 113 -5.39 8.94 -1.11
C SER A 113 -6.60 9.28 -0.23
N SER A 114 -7.44 10.24 -0.64
CA SER A 114 -8.62 10.67 0.12
C SER A 114 -9.75 9.62 0.13
N ARG A 115 -9.71 8.68 -0.83
CA ARG A 115 -10.68 7.59 -0.95
C ARG A 115 -10.27 6.33 -0.17
N ARG A 116 -9.03 6.27 0.33
CA ARG A 116 -8.57 5.17 1.16
C ARG A 116 -9.24 5.26 2.53
N TRP A 117 -9.59 4.11 3.08
CA TRP A 117 -10.08 4.06 4.45
C TRP A 117 -8.94 4.32 5.43
N THR A 118 -9.24 4.99 6.53
CA THR A 118 -8.30 5.15 7.64
C THR A 118 -8.07 3.82 8.36
N ALA A 119 -6.94 3.68 9.06
CA ALA A 119 -6.67 2.50 9.88
C ALA A 119 -7.81 2.21 10.89
N ALA A 120 -8.41 3.25 11.49
CA ALA A 120 -9.53 3.10 12.41
C ALA A 120 -10.79 2.52 11.73
N GLN A 121 -11.08 2.95 10.49
CA GLN A 121 -12.18 2.37 9.71
C GLN A 121 -11.88 0.92 9.31
N LEU A 122 -10.64 0.63 8.90
CA LEU A 122 -10.21 -0.72 8.53
C LEU A 122 -10.29 -1.71 9.70
N LEU A 123 -10.02 -1.28 10.93
CA LEU A 123 -10.21 -2.11 12.13
C LEU A 123 -11.66 -2.54 12.34
N SER A 124 -12.62 -1.79 11.80
CA SER A 124 -14.05 -2.12 11.84
C SER A 124 -14.52 -2.93 10.62
N HIS A 125 -13.62 -3.26 9.69
CA HIS A 125 -13.98 -3.98 8.48
C HIS A 125 -14.28 -5.47 8.77
N PRO A 126 -15.29 -6.09 8.12
CA PRO A 126 -15.64 -7.50 8.33
C PRO A 126 -14.47 -8.48 8.20
N PHE A 127 -13.53 -8.22 7.30
CA PHE A 127 -12.30 -9.01 7.15
C PHE A 127 -11.49 -9.12 8.45
N VAL A 128 -11.36 -8.02 9.18
CA VAL A 128 -10.62 -7.98 10.46
C VAL A 128 -11.49 -8.55 11.57
N LEU A 129 -12.75 -8.14 11.66
CA LEU A 129 -13.66 -8.57 12.74
C LEU A 129 -13.89 -10.09 12.76
N LYS A 130 -13.92 -10.75 11.60
CA LYS A 130 -14.06 -12.21 11.53
C LYS A 130 -12.78 -12.99 11.87
N ALA A 131 -11.62 -12.34 11.79
CA ALA A 131 -10.33 -12.95 12.11
C ALA A 131 -9.96 -12.83 13.60
N VAL A 132 -10.57 -11.89 14.32
CA VAL A 132 -10.44 -11.72 15.77
C VAL A 132 -11.52 -12.56 16.47
N VAL A 133 -11.36 -13.89 16.46
CA VAL A 133 -12.14 -14.84 17.27
C VAL A 133 -11.20 -15.86 17.87
#